data_AF-A0A2T5PFP9-F1
#
_entry.id   AF-A0A2T5PFP9-F1
#
_cell.length_a   1.000
_cell.length_b   1.000
_cell.length_c   1.000
_cell.angle_alpha   90.00
_cell.angle_beta   90.00
_cell.angle_gamma   90.00
#
_symmetry.space_group_name_H-M   'P 1'
#
loop_
_entity.id
_entity.type
_entity.pdbx_description
1 polymer ?
#
loop_
_entity_poly.entity_id
_entity_poly.type
_entity_poly.pdbx_seq_one_letter_code
_entity_poly.pdbx_strand_id
1 'polypeptide(L)'
;MNEQLKSLKLDMDEEIRQPIFYKRERSSAELFGIIFLAVLLGILAADGARLVIINAWANYQLERISQSMRAESAKAEQRINATREAQAAQARQRAYDEKFNSPECKFWRDMNAQNPGEKTRKGIAQHCP
;
A
#
# COMPACT_ATOMS: atom_id res chain seq x y z
N MET A 1 -19.26 -8.34 -99.31
CA MET A 1 -17.79 -8.12 -99.43
C MET A 1 -17.57 -6.62 -99.41
N ASN A 2 -17.12 -5.97 -98.34
CA ASN A 2 -16.15 -6.41 -97.36
C ASN A 2 -16.47 -5.82 -95.98
N GLU A 3 -16.72 -6.71 -95.02
CA GLU A 3 -16.71 -6.47 -93.57
C GLU A 3 -15.30 -6.12 -93.03
N GLN A 4 -14.35 -5.78 -93.91
CA GLN A 4 -12.95 -5.49 -93.61
C GLN A 4 -12.71 -4.05 -93.14
N LEU A 5 -13.72 -3.16 -93.13
CA LEU A 5 -13.58 -1.81 -92.56
C LEU A 5 -13.92 -1.73 -91.06
N LYS A 6 -14.36 -2.83 -90.44
CA LYS A 6 -14.60 -2.90 -88.98
C LYS A 6 -13.36 -3.33 -88.18
N SER A 7 -12.29 -3.79 -88.82
CA SER A 7 -11.03 -4.16 -88.17
C SER A 7 -10.06 -2.99 -87.97
N LEU A 8 -10.32 -1.80 -88.55
CA LEU A 8 -9.56 -0.56 -88.25
C LEU A 8 -9.96 0.10 -86.92
N LYS A 9 -10.73 -0.59 -86.06
CA LYS A 9 -11.24 -0.09 -84.79
C LYS A 9 -10.50 -0.66 -83.56
N LEU A 10 -9.27 -1.13 -83.74
CA LEU A 10 -8.57 -1.93 -82.72
C LEU A 10 -7.12 -1.53 -82.45
N ASP A 11 -6.70 -0.30 -82.80
CA ASP A 11 -5.29 0.09 -82.67
C ASP A 11 -5.06 1.57 -82.31
N MET A 12 -5.88 2.12 -81.41
CA MET A 12 -5.55 3.38 -80.75
C MET A 12 -5.90 3.29 -79.26
N ASP A 13 -4.91 2.78 -78.54
CA ASP A 13 -4.56 3.22 -77.20
C ASP A 13 -5.65 3.07 -76.14
N GLU A 14 -5.83 1.81 -75.74
CA GLU A 14 -6.05 1.41 -74.36
C GLU A 14 -4.93 2.05 -73.51
N GLU A 15 -5.09 3.34 -73.19
CA GLU A 15 -4.23 4.11 -72.30
C GLU A 15 -4.39 3.51 -70.90
N ILE A 16 -3.61 2.46 -70.64
CA ILE A 16 -3.36 1.92 -69.32
C ILE A 16 -2.81 3.09 -68.50
N ARG A 17 -3.70 3.82 -67.81
CA ARG A 17 -3.35 4.75 -66.73
C ARG A 17 -2.70 3.93 -65.62
N GLN A 18 -1.42 3.61 -65.78
CA GLN A 18 -0.58 3.21 -64.69
C GLN A 18 -0.55 4.38 -63.70
N PRO A 19 -0.81 4.18 -62.40
CA PRO A 19 -0.59 5.23 -61.43
C PRO A 19 0.89 5.61 -61.52
N ILE A 20 1.17 6.85 -61.89
CA ILE A 20 2.51 7.40 -61.84
C ILE A 20 2.87 7.43 -60.35
N PHE A 21 3.54 6.39 -59.87
CA PHE A 21 4.20 6.44 -58.58
C PHE A 21 5.32 7.45 -58.74
N TYR A 22 5.07 8.69 -58.34
CA TYR A 22 6.13 9.67 -58.16
C TYR A 22 7.07 9.09 -57.11
N LYS A 23 8.15 8.43 -57.55
CA LYS A 23 9.28 8.10 -56.70
C LYS A 23 9.94 9.44 -56.38
N ARG A 24 9.38 10.15 -55.40
CA ARG A 24 9.96 11.39 -54.89
C ARG A 24 11.28 10.96 -54.28
N GLU A 25 12.39 11.26 -54.97
CA GLU A 25 13.71 11.12 -54.38
C GLU A 25 13.70 12.00 -53.14
N ARG A 26 13.62 11.36 -51.96
CA ARG A 26 13.67 12.05 -50.69
C ARG A 26 14.98 12.81 -50.68
N SER A 27 14.88 14.13 -50.60
CA SER A 27 16.07 14.94 -50.34
C SER A 27 16.71 14.44 -49.05
N SER A 28 18.04 14.43 -48.99
CA SER A 28 18.79 14.03 -47.80
C SER A 28 18.26 14.74 -46.54
N ALA A 29 17.81 15.99 -46.67
CA ALA A 29 17.17 16.77 -45.60
C ALA A 29 15.87 16.14 -45.06
N GLU A 30 15.01 15.58 -45.92
CA GLU A 30 13.79 14.88 -45.49
C GLU A 30 14.13 13.57 -44.75
N LEU A 31 15.19 12.88 -45.18
CA LEU A 31 15.67 11.68 -44.51
C LEU A 31 16.21 12.00 -43.09
N PHE A 32 17.00 13.07 -42.96
CA PHE A 32 17.49 13.54 -41.67
C PHE A 32 16.35 13.98 -40.75
N GLY A 33 15.33 14.68 -41.27
CA GLY A 33 14.17 15.09 -40.49
C GLY A 33 13.41 13.89 -39.90
N ILE A 34 13.27 12.80 -40.64
CA ILE A 34 12.61 11.57 -40.18
C ILE A 34 13.45 10.87 -39.12
N ILE A 35 14.76 10.75 -39.33
CA ILE A 35 15.66 10.14 -38.35
C ILE A 35 15.64 10.95 -37.05
N PHE A 36 15.68 12.27 -37.14
CA PHE A 36 15.64 13.16 -35.98
C PHE A 36 14.32 13.01 -35.19
N LEU A 37 13.18 12.96 -35.88
CA LEU A 37 11.87 12.70 -35.27
C LEU A 37 11.80 11.32 -34.61
N ALA A 38 12.34 10.29 -35.25
CA ALA A 38 12.37 8.93 -34.69
C ALA A 38 13.24 8.86 -33.42
N VAL A 39 14.39 9.56 -33.40
CA VAL A 39 15.25 9.66 -32.22
C VAL A 39 14.55 10.40 -31.09
N LEU A 40 13.91 11.53 -31.36
CA LEU A 40 13.17 12.29 -30.35
C LEU A 40 12.02 11.48 -29.74
N LEU A 41 11.24 10.79 -30.58
CA LEU A 41 10.16 9.92 -30.11
C LEU A 41 10.68 8.73 -29.31
N GLY A 42 11.84 8.17 -29.69
CA GLY A 42 12.51 7.11 -28.95
C GLY A 42 12.98 7.56 -27.56
N ILE A 43 13.54 8.77 -27.45
CA ILE A 43 13.96 9.35 -26.17
C ILE A 43 12.74 9.61 -25.27
N LEU A 44 11.68 10.21 -25.81
CA LEU A 44 10.44 10.46 -25.06
C LEU A 44 9.80 9.17 -24.54
N ALA A 45 9.74 8.14 -25.38
CA ALA A 45 9.18 6.83 -25.01
C ALA A 45 10.03 6.13 -23.94
N ALA A 46 11.36 6.26 -24.00
CA ALA A 46 12.26 5.69 -23.01
C ALA A 46 12.06 6.33 -21.62
N ASP A 47 11.87 7.65 -21.57
CA ASP A 47 11.60 8.34 -20.30
C ASP A 47 10.21 8.01 -19.75
N GLY A 48 9.20 7.87 -20.61
CA GLY A 48 7.87 7.39 -20.23
C GLY A 48 7.88 5.97 -19.66
N ALA A 49 8.63 5.05 -20.26
CA ALA A 49 8.76 3.67 -19.78
C ALA A 49 9.47 3.60 -18.41
N ARG A 50 10.52 4.41 -18.21
CA ARG A 50 11.23 4.51 -16.93
C ARG A 50 10.30 4.95 -15.80
N LEU A 51 9.46 5.94 -16.05
CA LEU A 51 8.47 6.43 -15.07
C LEU A 51 7.50 5.33 -14.64
N VAL A 52 7.00 4.52 -15.57
CA VAL A 52 6.07 3.42 -15.25
C VAL A 52 6.75 2.31 -14.44
N ILE A 53 7.98 1.93 -14.81
CA ILE A 53 8.73 0.88 -14.08
C ILE A 53 9.05 1.34 -12.65
N ILE A 54 9.51 2.58 -12.49
CA ILE A 54 9.82 3.13 -11.16
C ILE A 54 8.55 3.21 -10.31
N ASN A 55 7.43 3.65 -10.88
CA ASN A 55 6.17 3.74 -10.15
C ASN A 55 5.62 2.35 -9.77
N ALA A 56 5.72 1.37 -10.67
CA ALA A 56 5.34 -0.02 -10.38
C ALA A 56 6.20 -0.61 -9.26
N TRP A 57 7.51 -0.36 -9.28
CA TRP A 57 8.43 -0.84 -8.25
C TRP A 57 8.20 -0.14 -6.91
N ALA A 58 7.95 1.17 -6.92
CA ALA A 58 7.62 1.94 -5.73
C ALA A 58 6.31 1.44 -5.08
N ASN A 59 5.26 1.22 -5.87
CA ASN A 59 4.00 0.69 -5.37
C ASN A 59 4.15 -0.72 -4.79
N TYR A 60 4.91 -1.59 -5.47
CA TYR A 60 5.20 -2.94 -4.96
C TYR A 60 5.93 -2.91 -3.61
N GLN A 61 6.91 -2.03 -3.45
CA GLN A 61 7.63 -1.88 -2.18
C GLN A 61 6.73 -1.26 -1.09
N LEU A 62 5.92 -0.26 -1.43
CA LEU A 62 4.97 0.35 -0.51
C LEU A 62 3.94 -0.66 0.00
N GLU A 63 3.39 -1.50 -0.87
CA GLU A 63 2.48 -2.58 -0.46
C GLU A 63 3.15 -3.53 0.51
N ARG A 64 4.38 -3.98 0.20
CA ARG A 64 5.13 -4.90 1.06
C ARG A 64 5.41 -4.31 2.45
N ILE A 65 5.82 -3.04 2.49
CA ILE A 65 6.07 -2.31 3.75
C ILE A 65 4.76 -2.08 4.51
N SER A 66 3.67 -1.78 3.82
CA SER A 66 2.37 -1.58 4.46
C SER A 66 1.86 -2.85 5.14
N GLN A 67 2.09 -4.02 4.52
CA GLN A 67 1.72 -5.31 5.08
C GLN A 67 2.56 -5.64 6.32
N SER A 68 3.87 -5.39 6.28
CA SER A 68 4.75 -5.62 7.43
C SER A 68 4.42 -4.65 8.58
N MET A 69 4.18 -3.37 8.28
CA MET A 69 3.80 -2.37 9.29
C MET A 69 2.45 -2.68 9.94
N ARG A 70 1.45 -3.16 9.19
CA ARG A 70 0.17 -3.61 9.78
C ARG A 70 0.36 -4.78 10.75
N ALA A 71 1.20 -5.74 10.40
CA ALA A 71 1.50 -6.87 11.27
C ALA A 71 2.29 -6.45 12.53
N GLU A 72 3.23 -5.52 12.40
CA GLU A 72 4.02 -5.02 13.53
C GLU A 72 3.22 -4.08 14.43
N SER A 73 2.39 -3.20 13.87
CA SER A 73 1.50 -2.32 14.64
C SER A 73 0.48 -3.12 15.46
N ALA A 74 -0.14 -4.16 14.88
CA ALA A 74 -1.03 -5.04 15.62
C ALA A 74 -0.31 -5.74 16.79
N LYS A 75 0.93 -6.22 16.58
CA LYS A 75 1.75 -6.81 17.65
C LYS A 75 2.13 -5.79 18.72
N ALA A 76 2.45 -4.55 18.33
CA ALA A 76 2.78 -3.48 19.26
C ALA A 76 1.57 -3.10 20.11
N GLU A 77 0.40 -2.97 19.50
CA GLU A 77 -0.86 -2.66 20.17
C GLU A 77 -1.22 -3.76 21.19
N GLN A 78 -1.08 -5.04 20.82
CA GLN A 78 -1.26 -6.16 21.75
C GLN A 78 -0.30 -6.09 22.94
N ARG A 79 0.98 -5.77 22.71
CA ARG A 79 1.96 -5.61 23.79
C ARG A 79 1.60 -4.45 24.72
N ILE A 80 1.16 -3.32 24.17
CA ILE A 80 0.76 -2.14 24.96
C ILE A 80 -0.46 -2.48 25.83
N ASN A 81 -1.47 -3.15 25.25
CA ASN A 81 -2.67 -3.54 25.98
C ASN A 81 -2.35 -4.54 27.10
N ALA A 82 -1.57 -5.58 26.81
CA ALA A 82 -1.09 -6.53 27.83
C ALA A 82 -0.29 -5.84 28.95
N THR A 83 0.55 -4.87 28.59
CA THR A 83 1.33 -4.11 29.59
C THR A 83 0.43 -3.24 30.45
N ARG A 84 -0.58 -2.59 29.86
CA ARG A 84 -1.56 -1.77 30.61
C ARG A 84 -2.39 -2.62 31.56
N GLU A 85 -2.83 -3.80 31.14
CA GLU A 85 -3.57 -4.73 31.99
C GLU A 85 -2.70 -5.21 33.16
N ALA A 86 -1.45 -5.61 32.88
CA ALA A 86 -0.51 -6.00 33.93
C ALA A 86 -0.23 -4.87 34.92
N GLN A 87 -0.06 -3.63 34.44
CA GLN A 87 0.11 -2.46 35.30
C GLN A 87 -1.14 -2.14 36.12
N ALA A 88 -2.33 -2.23 35.53
CA ALA A 88 -3.59 -2.03 36.22
C ALA A 88 -3.81 -3.10 37.31
N ALA A 89 -3.49 -4.36 37.02
CA ALA A 89 -3.53 -5.44 38.00
C ALA A 89 -2.53 -5.22 39.14
N GLN A 90 -1.29 -4.83 38.83
CA GLN A 90 -0.30 -4.48 39.86
C GLN A 90 -0.72 -3.27 40.69
N ALA A 91 -1.31 -2.25 40.09
CA ALA A 91 -1.80 -1.09 40.82
C ALA A 91 -2.94 -1.46 41.78
N ARG A 92 -3.86 -2.33 41.35
CA ARG A 92 -4.92 -2.88 42.22
C ARG A 92 -4.35 -3.71 43.36
N GLN A 93 -3.35 -4.55 43.11
CA GLN A 93 -2.66 -5.33 44.14
C GLN A 93 -1.99 -4.41 45.16
N ARG A 94 -1.25 -3.39 44.72
CA ARG A 94 -0.61 -2.42 45.62
C ARG A 94 -1.62 -1.67 46.48
N ALA A 95 -2.73 -1.22 45.90
CA ALA A 95 -3.80 -0.56 46.66
C ALA A 95 -4.46 -1.51 47.67
N TYR A 96 -4.65 -2.77 47.30
CA TYR A 96 -5.15 -3.81 48.21
C TYR A 96 -4.17 -4.04 49.36
N ASP A 97 -2.88 -4.23 49.05
CA ASP A 97 -1.83 -4.47 50.04
C ASP A 97 -1.65 -3.26 50.98
N GLU A 98 -1.75 -2.05 50.46
CA GLU A 98 -1.68 -0.82 51.26
C GLU A 98 -2.85 -0.72 52.24
N LYS A 99 -4.08 -1.02 51.78
CA LYS A 99 -5.27 -1.04 52.64
C LYS A 99 -5.22 -2.17 53.66
N PHE A 100 -4.74 -3.35 53.26
CA PHE A 100 -4.54 -4.50 54.15
C PHE A 100 -3.47 -4.23 55.21
N ASN A 101 -2.41 -3.51 54.84
CA ASN A 101 -1.32 -3.13 55.76
C ASN A 101 -1.57 -1.84 56.53
N SER A 102 -2.75 -1.23 56.36
CA SER A 102 -3.14 -0.03 57.11
C SER A 102 -3.09 -0.29 58.62
N PRO A 103 -2.74 0.74 59.42
CA PRO A 103 -2.67 0.61 60.87
C PRO A 103 -4.01 0.17 61.48
N GLU A 104 -5.13 0.60 60.90
CA GLU A 104 -6.47 0.21 61.37
C GLU A 104 -6.79 -1.26 61.10
N CYS A 105 -6.52 -1.75 59.88
CA CYS A 105 -6.73 -3.17 59.57
C CYS A 105 -5.83 -4.06 60.43
N LYS A 106 -4.55 -3.69 60.61
CA LYS A 106 -3.63 -4.40 61.52
C LYS A 106 -4.15 -4.42 62.95
N PHE A 107 -4.56 -3.27 63.49
CA PHE A 107 -5.12 -3.17 64.84
C PHE A 107 -6.31 -4.11 65.05
N TRP A 108 -7.30 -4.07 64.15
CA TRP A 108 -8.50 -4.92 64.28
C TRP A 108 -8.18 -6.40 64.11
N ARG A 109 -7.24 -6.75 63.24
CA ARG A 109 -6.79 -8.12 63.02
C ARG A 109 -6.04 -8.67 64.23
N ASP A 110 -5.13 -7.89 64.79
CA ASP A 110 -4.35 -8.27 65.97
C ASP A 110 -5.27 -8.38 67.21
N MET A 111 -6.24 -7.47 67.34
CA MET A 111 -7.26 -7.54 68.38
C MET A 111 -8.15 -8.78 68.22
N ASN A 112 -8.55 -9.12 66.99
CA ASN A 112 -9.32 -10.33 66.72
C ASN A 112 -8.53 -11.62 66.99
N ALA A 113 -7.22 -11.61 66.76
CA ALA A 113 -6.34 -12.73 67.06
C ALA A 113 -6.21 -12.97 68.58
N GLN A 114 -6.16 -11.89 69.37
CA GLN A 114 -6.09 -11.97 70.83
C GLN A 114 -7.45 -12.26 71.48
N ASN A 115 -8.53 -11.65 70.98
CA ASN A 115 -9.87 -11.81 71.53
C ASN A 115 -10.93 -11.81 70.40
N PRO A 116 -11.22 -12.97 69.80
CA PRO A 116 -12.17 -13.07 68.71
C PRO A 116 -13.59 -12.81 69.21
N GLY A 117 -14.25 -11.80 68.64
CA GLY A 117 -15.62 -11.45 68.97
C GLY A 117 -16.36 -10.78 67.81
N GLU A 118 -17.64 -10.51 68.00
CA GLU A 118 -18.47 -9.89 66.95
C GLU A 118 -18.02 -8.45 66.64
N LYS A 119 -17.55 -7.72 67.66
CA LYS A 119 -17.01 -6.36 67.52
C LYS A 119 -15.72 -6.33 66.69
N THR A 120 -14.80 -7.25 66.93
CA THR A 120 -13.52 -7.32 66.19
C THR A 120 -13.73 -7.78 64.75
N ARG A 121 -14.66 -8.72 64.52
CA ARG A 121 -15.08 -9.11 63.17
C ARG A 121 -15.71 -7.95 62.40
N LYS A 122 -16.56 -7.14 63.05
CA LYS A 122 -17.10 -5.91 62.43
C LYS A 122 -16.00 -4.90 62.09
N GLY A 123 -15.03 -4.72 62.98
CA GLY A 123 -13.87 -3.85 62.74
C GLY A 123 -13.04 -4.30 61.53
N ILE A 124 -12.76 -5.59 61.41
CA ILE A 124 -12.09 -6.16 60.23
C ILE A 124 -12.92 -5.90 58.96
N ALA A 125 -14.22 -6.19 59.00
CA ALA A 125 -15.10 -6.02 57.84
C ALA A 125 -15.23 -4.55 57.38
N GLN A 126 -15.00 -3.58 58.27
CA GLN A 126 -15.07 -2.15 57.96
C GLN A 126 -13.73 -1.57 57.48
N HIS A 127 -12.61 -2.03 58.04
CA HIS A 127 -11.31 -1.41 57.86
C HIS A 127 -10.31 -2.23 57.03
N CYS A 128 -10.52 -3.54 56.89
CA CYS A 128 -9.73 -4.38 56.00
C CYS A 128 -10.39 -4.48 54.61
N PRO A 129 -9.60 -4.66 53.54
CA PRO A 129 -10.12 -4.89 52.20
C PRO A 129 -10.78 -6.26 52.04
#